data_AF-I1WXR0-F1
#
_entry.id   AF-I1WXR0-F1
#
_cell.length_a   1.000
_cell.length_b   1.000
_cell.length_c   1.000
_cell.angle_alpha   90.00
_cell.angle_beta   90.00
_cell.angle_gamma   90.00
#
_symmetry.space_group_name_H-M   'P 1'
#
loop_
_entity.id
_entity.type
_entity.pdbx_description
1 polymer ?
#
loop_
_entity_poly.entity_id
_entity_poly.type
_entity_poly.pdbx_seq_one_letter_code
_entity_poly.pdbx_strand_id
1 'polypeptide(L)'
;PCLIYNQDAGVTKAFRNIPGITLQNVNKLNLLRIAPGGHVGRFCIWTESAFRKLDELYGTWRKPSTQKVDYNLPMHKMTNTDLSRIMKSEEIQKALRAPIKKINRRVLKKNPLKNLRIMLKLNP
;
A
#
# COMPACT_ATOMS: atom_id res chain seq x y z
N PRO A 1 -11.63 -16.86 -6.57
CA PRO A 1 -10.46 -16.34 -7.34
C PRO A 1 -10.92 -15.65 -8.63
N CYS A 2 -10.12 -14.76 -9.21
CA CYS A 2 -10.38 -14.14 -10.51
C CYS A 2 -9.46 -14.73 -11.58
N LEU A 3 -10.00 -15.45 -12.56
CA LEU A 3 -9.25 -16.01 -13.68
C LEU A 3 -9.27 -15.02 -14.86
N ILE A 4 -8.09 -14.62 -15.32
CA ILE A 4 -7.92 -13.64 -16.39
C ILE A 4 -7.29 -14.32 -17.60
N TYR A 5 -7.98 -14.23 -18.74
CA TYR A 5 -7.61 -14.90 -19.99
C TYR A 5 -7.63 -13.92 -21.18
N ASN A 6 -6.91 -14.25 -22.25
CA ASN A 6 -6.92 -13.45 -23.50
C ASN A 6 -7.96 -13.95 -24.50
N GLN A 7 -7.94 -15.25 -24.81
CA GLN A 7 -8.84 -15.90 -25.75
C GLN A 7 -9.70 -16.95 -25.03
N ASP A 8 -10.99 -17.01 -25.37
CA ASP A 8 -11.91 -17.97 -24.77
C ASP A 8 -11.88 -19.30 -25.54
N ALA A 9 -10.91 -20.15 -25.23
CA ALA A 9 -10.79 -21.51 -25.76
C ALA A 9 -11.63 -22.52 -24.93
N GLY A 10 -12.83 -22.13 -24.51
CA GLY A 10 -13.70 -22.93 -23.63
C GLY A 10 -13.47 -22.73 -22.13
N VAL A 11 -12.54 -21.84 -21.76
CA VAL A 11 -12.22 -21.49 -20.37
C VAL A 11 -13.47 -20.98 -19.64
N THR A 12 -14.31 -20.18 -20.31
CA THR A 12 -15.53 -19.69 -19.66
C THR A 12 -16.48 -20.81 -19.29
N LYS A 13 -16.72 -21.76 -20.21
CA LYS A 13 -17.62 -22.91 -19.97
C LYS A 13 -17.08 -23.83 -18.88
N ALA A 14 -15.76 -24.05 -18.84
CA ALA A 14 -15.13 -24.91 -17.85
C ALA A 14 -15.24 -24.36 -16.42
N PHE A 15 -15.10 -23.03 -16.23
CA PHE A 15 -15.00 -22.43 -14.91
C PHE A 15 -16.26 -21.69 -14.43
N ARG A 16 -17.26 -21.44 -15.30
CA ARG A 16 -18.45 -20.64 -14.95
C ARG A 16 -19.32 -21.23 -13.83
N ASN A 17 -19.31 -22.55 -13.65
CA ASN A 17 -20.18 -23.23 -12.69
C ASN A 17 -19.49 -23.50 -11.33
N ILE A 18 -18.29 -22.97 -11.12
CA ILE A 18 -17.57 -23.14 -9.87
C ILE A 18 -17.87 -21.93 -8.97
N PRO A 19 -18.44 -22.12 -7.77
CA PRO A 19 -18.83 -21.02 -6.90
C PRO A 19 -17.61 -20.20 -6.45
N GLY A 20 -17.75 -18.87 -6.42
CA GLY A 20 -16.70 -17.94 -6.00
C GLY A 20 -15.59 -17.68 -7.05
N ILE A 21 -15.69 -18.31 -8.24
CA ILE A 21 -14.82 -17.98 -9.37
C ILE A 21 -15.45 -16.86 -10.20
N THR A 22 -14.62 -15.94 -10.68
CA THR A 22 -15.03 -14.98 -11.71
C THR A 22 -14.05 -15.01 -12.85
N LEU A 23 -14.58 -14.86 -14.06
CA LEU A 23 -13.84 -14.85 -15.30
C LEU A 23 -13.73 -13.42 -15.83
N GLN A 24 -12.57 -13.06 -16.36
CA GLN A 24 -12.30 -11.76 -16.96
C GLN A 24 -11.46 -11.92 -18.22
N ASN A 25 -11.83 -11.19 -19.28
CA ASN A 25 -10.97 -11.05 -20.45
C ASN A 25 -9.98 -9.90 -20.22
N VAL A 26 -8.69 -10.10 -20.53
CA VAL A 26 -7.64 -9.08 -20.35
C VAL A 26 -7.93 -7.77 -21.10
N ASN A 27 -8.63 -7.83 -22.23
CA ASN A 27 -8.98 -6.63 -23.00
C ASN A 27 -10.09 -5.80 -22.33
N LYS A 28 -10.84 -6.41 -21.42
CA LYS A 28 -12.03 -5.83 -20.77
C LYS A 28 -11.97 -6.06 -19.25
N LEU A 29 -10.87 -5.65 -18.64
CA LEU A 29 -10.71 -5.72 -17.18
C LEU A 29 -11.69 -4.78 -16.48
N ASN A 30 -12.61 -5.36 -15.71
CA ASN A 30 -13.61 -4.62 -14.95
C ASN A 30 -13.13 -4.35 -13.52
N LEU A 31 -13.12 -3.07 -13.13
CA LEU A 31 -12.73 -2.64 -11.78
C LEU A 31 -13.59 -3.28 -10.68
N LEU A 32 -14.90 -3.40 -10.87
CA LEU A 32 -15.83 -4.01 -9.89
C LEU A 32 -15.52 -5.49 -9.64
N ARG A 33 -14.92 -6.15 -10.63
CA ARG A 33 -14.50 -7.54 -10.51
C ARG A 33 -13.11 -7.61 -9.89
N ILE A 34 -12.19 -6.71 -10.21
CA ILE A 34 -10.85 -6.73 -9.62
C ILE A 34 -10.85 -6.30 -8.15
N ALA A 35 -11.65 -5.28 -7.81
CA ALA A 35 -11.75 -4.71 -6.47
C ALA A 35 -13.22 -4.73 -5.96
N PRO A 36 -13.78 -5.92 -5.67
CA PRO A 36 -15.15 -6.03 -5.16
C PRO A 36 -15.27 -5.31 -3.82
N GLY A 37 -16.32 -4.49 -3.67
CA GLY A 37 -16.51 -3.66 -2.48
C GLY A 37 -15.50 -2.52 -2.33
N GLY A 38 -14.68 -2.23 -3.36
CA GLY A 38 -13.66 -1.18 -3.31
C GLY A 38 -12.35 -1.59 -2.63
N HIS A 39 -12.20 -2.86 -2.22
CA HIS A 39 -10.97 -3.36 -1.61
C HIS A 39 -9.99 -3.88 -2.68
N VAL A 40 -8.73 -3.46 -2.60
CA VAL A 40 -7.64 -3.99 -3.43
C VAL A 40 -7.11 -5.31 -2.88
N GLY A 41 -6.42 -6.10 -3.72
CA GLY A 41 -5.78 -7.36 -3.30
C GLY A 41 -6.59 -8.62 -3.55
N ARG A 42 -7.33 -8.68 -4.66
CA ARG A 42 -8.03 -9.91 -5.07
C ARG A 42 -7.05 -10.95 -5.60
N PHE A 43 -7.24 -12.21 -5.22
CA PHE A 43 -6.45 -13.32 -5.76
C PHE A 43 -6.75 -13.55 -7.25
N CYS A 44 -5.80 -13.16 -8.10
CA CYS A 44 -5.88 -13.23 -9.57
C CYS A 44 -4.98 -14.35 -10.13
N ILE A 45 -5.53 -15.13 -11.06
CA ILE A 45 -4.82 -16.19 -11.80
C ILE A 45 -4.80 -15.75 -13.26
N TRP A 46 -3.62 -15.77 -13.87
CA TRP A 46 -3.40 -15.26 -15.23
C TRP A 46 -2.98 -16.40 -16.16
N THR A 47 -3.52 -16.42 -17.39
CA THR A 47 -2.90 -17.22 -18.46
C THR A 47 -1.66 -16.50 -18.99
N GLU A 48 -0.66 -17.24 -19.46
CA GLU A 48 0.58 -16.68 -20.03
C GLU A 48 0.29 -15.61 -21.11
N SER A 49 -0.62 -15.93 -22.03
CA SER A 49 -1.04 -15.03 -23.11
C SER A 49 -1.76 -13.77 -22.63
N ALA A 50 -2.49 -13.85 -21.50
CA ALA A 50 -3.10 -12.67 -20.89
C ALA A 50 -2.05 -11.80 -20.23
N PHE A 51 -1.08 -12.40 -19.56
CA PHE A 51 -0.01 -11.67 -18.88
C PHE A 51 0.86 -10.89 -19.86
N ARG A 52 1.30 -11.52 -20.96
CA ARG A 52 2.08 -10.84 -22.01
C ARG A 52 1.33 -9.66 -22.65
N LYS A 53 0.02 -9.77 -22.80
CA LYS A 53 -0.81 -8.74 -23.44
C LYS A 53 -0.95 -7.46 -22.60
N LEU A 54 -0.66 -7.50 -21.29
CA LEU A 54 -0.73 -6.32 -20.44
C LEU A 54 0.25 -5.22 -20.87
N ASP A 55 1.45 -5.60 -21.30
CA ASP A 55 2.48 -4.65 -21.75
C ASP A 55 2.01 -3.86 -22.98
N GLU A 56 1.31 -4.50 -23.92
CA GLU A 56 0.72 -3.83 -25.09
C GLU A 56 -0.47 -2.93 -24.68
N LEU A 57 -1.28 -3.41 -23.74
CA LEU A 57 -2.54 -2.78 -23.37
C LEU A 57 -2.35 -1.54 -22.49
N TYR A 58 -1.36 -1.54 -21.61
CA TYR A 58 -1.08 -0.44 -20.68
C TYR A 58 0.27 0.25 -20.92
N GLY A 59 1.18 -0.37 -21.67
CA GLY A 59 2.52 0.18 -21.88
C GLY A 59 3.42 0.06 -20.65
N THR A 60 4.55 0.75 -20.74
CA THR A 60 5.50 0.98 -19.64
C THR A 60 5.72 2.48 -19.49
N TRP A 61 6.38 2.95 -18.43
CA TRP A 61 6.70 4.39 -18.32
C TRP A 61 7.56 4.93 -19.48
N ARG A 62 8.26 4.06 -20.23
CA ARG A 62 9.09 4.44 -21.37
C ARG A 62 8.40 4.27 -22.73
N LYS A 63 7.41 3.39 -22.83
CA LYS A 63 6.72 3.05 -24.09
C LYS A 63 5.21 3.15 -23.87
N PRO A 64 4.49 4.04 -24.60
CA PRO A 64 3.05 4.21 -24.41
C PRO A 64 2.29 2.93 -24.80
N SER A 65 1.02 2.84 -24.38
CA SER A 65 0.16 1.72 -24.76
C SER A 65 -0.10 1.72 -26.27
N THR A 66 -0.12 0.53 -26.88
CA THR A 66 -0.45 0.38 -28.31
C THR A 66 -1.96 0.31 -28.54
N GLN A 67 -2.71 -0.20 -27.57
CA GLN A 67 -4.16 -0.44 -27.72
C GLN A 67 -5.03 0.71 -27.20
N LYS A 68 -4.53 1.53 -26.28
CA LYS A 68 -5.26 2.67 -25.72
C LYS A 68 -4.68 3.96 -26.26
N VAL A 69 -5.52 4.76 -26.88
CA VAL A 69 -5.15 6.07 -27.43
C VAL A 69 -4.90 7.04 -26.28
N ASP A 70 -3.79 7.78 -26.37
CA ASP A 70 -3.38 8.82 -25.43
C ASP A 70 -3.34 8.39 -23.95
N TYR A 71 -3.05 7.11 -23.71
CA TYR A 71 -2.90 6.56 -22.37
C TYR A 71 -1.43 6.30 -22.03
N ASN A 72 -1.03 6.67 -20.81
CA ASN A 72 0.25 6.29 -20.22
C ASN A 72 0.07 5.93 -18.73
N LEU A 73 1.02 5.19 -18.18
CA LEU A 73 1.02 4.83 -16.76
C LEU A 73 1.16 6.08 -15.88
N PRO A 74 0.39 6.19 -14.78
CA PRO A 74 0.58 7.25 -13.80
C PRO A 74 2.00 7.25 -13.22
N MET A 75 2.55 8.45 -13.01
CA MET A 75 3.86 8.62 -12.37
C MET A 75 3.75 8.39 -10.87
N HIS A 76 4.71 7.64 -10.31
CA HIS A 76 4.80 7.44 -8.86
C HIS A 76 5.20 8.74 -8.17
N LYS A 77 4.57 9.06 -7.03
CA LYS A 77 4.92 10.25 -6.22
C LYS A 77 6.20 10.07 -5.40
N MET A 78 6.48 8.83 -4.98
CA MET A 78 7.67 8.46 -4.20
C MET A 78 8.41 7.36 -4.94
N THR A 79 9.68 7.59 -5.27
CA THR A 79 10.52 6.60 -5.97
C THR A 79 10.83 5.38 -5.09
N ASN A 80 11.03 5.61 -3.79
CA ASN A 80 11.17 4.56 -2.79
C ASN A 80 10.10 4.77 -1.70
N THR A 81 9.28 3.75 -1.46
CA THR A 81 8.21 3.77 -0.46
C THR A 81 8.64 3.19 0.89
N ASP A 82 9.84 2.62 0.99
CA ASP A 82 10.39 2.09 2.25
C ASP A 82 10.89 3.23 3.14
N LEU A 83 9.94 3.78 3.91
CA LEU A 83 10.21 4.82 4.91
C LEU A 83 11.18 4.33 5.99
N SER A 84 11.15 3.04 6.34
CA SER A 84 12.00 2.50 7.41
C SER A 84 13.47 2.54 7.01
N ARG A 85 13.77 2.21 5.75
CA ARG A 85 15.10 2.30 5.16
C ARG A 85 15.55 3.75 5.02
N ILE A 86 14.68 4.63 4.54
CA ILE A 86 14.99 6.06 4.41
C ILE A 86 15.31 6.65 5.79
N MET A 87 14.46 6.40 6.80
CA MET A 87 14.70 6.92 8.15
C MET A 87 16.00 6.39 8.76
N LYS A 88 16.39 5.15 8.49
CA LYS A 88 17.61 4.52 9.01
C LYS A 88 18.85 4.80 8.18
N SER A 89 18.75 5.57 7.09
CA SER A 89 19.90 5.87 6.23
C SER A 89 20.93 6.70 6.99
N GLU A 90 22.22 6.49 6.69
CA GLU A 90 23.31 7.16 7.39
C GLU A 90 23.25 8.68 7.19
N GLU A 91 22.89 9.12 6.00
CA GLU A 91 22.75 10.53 5.63
C GLU A 91 21.72 11.23 6.52
N ILE A 92 20.58 10.57 6.77
CA ILE A 92 19.53 11.09 7.64
C ILE A 92 19.96 10.99 9.10
N GLN A 93 20.45 9.84 9.55
CA GLN A 93 20.85 9.63 10.95
C GLN A 93 21.97 10.58 11.38
N LYS A 94 22.92 10.89 10.49
CA LYS A 94 24.00 11.84 10.75
C LYS A 94 23.51 13.30 10.88
N ALA A 95 22.42 13.65 10.21
CA ALA A 95 21.80 14.98 10.30
C ALA A 95 20.85 15.14 11.50
N LEU A 96 20.41 14.02 12.10
CA LEU A 96 19.44 14.04 13.20
C LEU A 96 20.12 14.34 14.55
N ARG A 97 19.37 15.01 15.42
CA ARG A 97 19.72 15.19 16.83
C ARG A 97 19.27 13.99 17.66
N ALA A 98 19.90 13.78 18.81
CA ALA A 98 19.49 12.74 19.75
C ALA A 98 18.01 12.92 20.18
N PRO A 99 17.23 11.82 20.30
CA PRO A 99 15.82 11.91 20.62
C PRO A 99 15.57 12.27 22.09
N ILE A 100 14.64 13.20 22.34
CA ILE A 100 14.16 13.51 23.69
C ILE A 100 13.01 12.57 24.04
N LYS A 101 13.28 11.56 24.85
CA LYS A 101 12.27 10.57 25.28
C LYS A 101 11.60 10.91 26.62
N LYS A 102 11.92 12.08 27.20
CA LYS A 102 11.39 12.50 28.51
C LYS A 102 9.95 12.98 28.37
N ILE A 103 9.02 12.33 29.08
CA ILE A 103 7.62 12.74 29.15
C ILE A 103 7.38 13.47 30.48
N ASN A 104 7.11 14.78 30.41
CA ASN A 104 6.75 15.57 31.58
C ASN A 104 5.24 15.41 31.87
N ARG A 105 4.91 14.58 32.85
CA ARG A 105 3.52 14.43 33.32
C ARG A 105 3.15 15.55 34.28
N ARG A 106 1.87 15.92 34.31
CA ARG A 106 1.35 16.86 35.30
C ARG A 106 1.65 16.31 36.69
N VAL A 107 2.45 17.06 37.45
CA VAL A 107 2.72 16.74 38.85
C VAL A 107 1.56 17.31 39.68
N LEU A 108 0.90 16.46 40.47
CA LEU A 108 -0.09 16.93 41.44
C LEU A 108 0.64 17.78 42.50
N LYS A 109 0.28 19.07 42.58
CA LYS A 109 0.80 19.97 43.61
C LYS A 109 0.30 19.51 44.96
N LYS A 110 1.20 18.94 45.77
CA LYS A 110 0.95 18.61 47.17
C LYS A 110 1.19 19.84 48.04
N ASN A 111 0.34 20.08 49.02
CA ASN A 111 0.50 21.21 49.94
C ASN A 111 1.72 20.99 50.85
N PRO A 112 2.74 21.87 50.85
CA PRO A 112 3.95 21.72 51.67
C PRO A 112 3.66 21.77 53.18
N LEU A 113 2.70 22.59 53.61
CA LEU A 113 2.32 22.73 55.01
C LEU A 113 1.65 21.47 55.58
N LYS A 114 1.11 20.62 54.70
CA LYS A 114 0.50 19.32 55.07
C LYS A 114 1.39 18.13 54.72
N ASN A 115 2.55 18.34 54.07
CA ASN A 115 3.42 17.27 53.59
C ASN A 115 4.90 17.60 53.82
N LEU A 116 5.46 17.03 54.90
CA LEU A 116 6.84 17.26 55.34
C LEU A 116 7.88 17.02 54.23
N ARG A 117 7.74 15.97 53.42
CA ARG A 117 8.70 15.66 52.34
C ARG A 117 8.72 16.72 51.24
N ILE A 118 7.58 17.36 50.99
CA ILE A 118 7.50 18.46 50.02
C ILE A 118 8.05 19.74 50.62
N MET A 119 7.80 19.99 51.92
CA MET A 119 8.42 21.11 52.63
C MET A 119 9.94 21.02 52.62
N LEU A 120 10.51 19.88 53.04
CA LEU A 120 11.97 19.64 53.04
C LEU A 120 12.59 19.70 51.63
N LYS A 121 11.83 19.28 50.60
CA LYS A 121 12.31 19.40 49.21
C LYS A 121 12.35 20.85 48.71
N LEU A 122 11.48 21.72 49.23
CA LEU A 122 11.42 23.14 48.87
C LEU A 122 12.34 23.99 49.75
N ASN A 123 12.44 23.66 51.03
CA ASN A 123 13.26 24.32 52.05
C ASN A 123 13.84 23.26 53.01
N PRO A 124 15.05 22.76 52.75
CA PRO A 124 15.69 21.69 53.52
C PRO A 124 16.08 22.10 54.94
#